data_AF-A0A523E9H0-F1
#
_entry.id   AF-A0A523E9H0-F1
#
_cell.length_a   1.000
_cell.length_b   1.000
_cell.length_c   1.000
_cell.angle_alpha   90.00
_cell.angle_beta   90.00
_cell.angle_gamma   90.00
#
_symmetry.space_group_name_H-M   'P 1'
#
loop_
_entity.id
_entity.type
_entity.pdbx_description
1 polymer ?
#
loop_
_entity_poly.entity_id
_entity_poly.type
_entity_poly.pdbx_seq_one_letter_code
_entity_poly.pdbx_strand_id
1 'polypeptide(L)'
;MRTRRSGSRFVGARRTPLRFDRLSHRVAAEVSCRPRFVSPPRHTALRARGHTDVRGRFRSAHRGYGARFRRQDPRRAGPGGHFFDDVVLGNLGLAQREHRRHRLGSPPGDEAKKYPAPFATAIFAAAGGVSTLVPPAIDLIIIGVVANISIGGLFAAGVLPAAVNGLAIMALAYYFARKLNLPLEPRIAWREKLRICSKGVLPILMVVIILGGIYGGIFTPTEASAVAVVYGFVVSFFVYKELELVDLPKILLRTCSLTGVVLLILGTASLFSFVLTFERIPHLLAELITEHASNWIVFLLMVHVVFLLLGMIMDALPPIIVLMPILVPAGVALGIEPIHLGILVAANVGIGMISPPVGICLYVSCGISGTPIEAVVRPLIPFLAILIATLLLISYVPVITMFLPTLLGYVGN
;
A
#
# COMPACT_ATOMS: atom_id res chain seq x y z
N MET A 1 2.90 61.10 39.94
CA MET A 1 2.50 61.02 41.35
C MET A 1 1.40 59.97 41.47
N ARG A 2 1.67 58.86 42.17
CA ARG A 2 0.77 57.98 42.96
C ARG A 2 -0.72 57.79 42.57
N THR A 3 -1.05 56.53 42.28
CA THR A 3 -2.06 55.63 42.92
C THR A 3 -3.56 55.94 42.94
N ARG A 4 -4.35 54.91 42.58
CA ARG A 4 -5.58 54.36 43.23
C ARG A 4 -5.81 52.96 42.62
N ARG A 5 -5.91 51.78 43.26
CA ARG A 5 -6.44 51.24 44.54
C ARG A 5 -7.97 51.36 44.73
N SER A 6 -8.67 50.22 44.58
CA SER A 6 -9.74 49.65 45.44
C SER A 6 -10.33 48.39 44.73
N GLY A 7 -10.60 47.21 45.29
CA GLY A 7 -10.50 46.67 46.65
C GLY A 7 -11.81 45.99 47.14
N SER A 8 -11.91 44.66 47.08
CA SER A 8 -12.68 43.75 47.98
C SER A 8 -12.33 42.27 47.64
N ARG A 9 -11.65 41.43 48.47
CA ARG A 9 -12.00 40.73 49.74
C ARG A 9 -13.32 39.92 49.62
N PHE A 10 -13.46 38.61 49.94
CA PHE A 10 -12.69 37.70 50.83
C PHE A 10 -13.25 36.22 50.80
N VAL A 11 -12.40 35.21 51.12
CA VAL A 11 -12.65 33.82 51.67
C VAL A 11 -13.17 32.73 50.70
N GLY A 12 -12.65 31.48 50.59
CA GLY A 12 -11.66 30.69 51.33
C GLY A 12 -12.16 29.23 51.45
N ALA A 13 -11.64 28.28 50.65
CA ALA A 13 -11.94 26.84 50.80
C ALA A 13 -10.76 25.93 50.36
N ARG A 14 -10.03 25.49 51.39
CA ARG A 14 -9.27 24.23 51.61
C ARG A 14 -8.68 23.46 50.41
N ARG A 15 -7.33 23.37 50.41
CA ARG A 15 -6.52 22.33 49.75
C ARG A 15 -6.43 21.07 50.64
N THR A 16 -6.62 19.90 50.06
CA THR A 16 -6.17 18.60 50.59
C THR A 16 -5.33 17.88 49.52
N PRO A 17 -4.20 17.25 49.87
CA PRO A 17 -3.38 16.49 48.94
C PRO A 17 -3.79 15.01 48.98
N LEU A 18 -3.96 14.36 47.82
CA LEU A 18 -4.11 12.91 47.75
C LEU A 18 -2.92 12.29 47.00
N ARG A 19 -2.21 11.46 47.76
CA ARG A 19 -1.08 10.61 47.40
C ARG A 19 -1.43 9.71 46.21
N PHE A 20 -0.66 9.82 45.12
CA PHE A 20 -0.49 8.77 44.12
C PHE A 20 0.80 8.03 44.45
N ASP A 21 0.70 7.03 45.32
CA ASP A 21 1.77 6.07 45.56
C ASP A 21 1.10 4.74 45.91
N ARG A 22 1.47 3.67 45.19
CA ARG A 22 0.90 2.28 45.18
C ARG A 22 -0.12 1.93 44.08
N LEU A 23 0.23 2.15 42.81
CA LEU A 23 -0.39 1.39 41.70
C LEU A 23 0.60 0.96 40.59
N SER A 24 1.91 1.18 40.77
CA SER A 24 2.98 0.85 39.81
C SER A 24 3.61 -0.54 40.01
N HIS A 25 3.19 -1.35 40.98
CA HIS A 25 3.82 -2.65 41.29
C HIS A 25 2.95 -3.89 41.03
N ARG A 26 1.76 -3.77 40.42
CA ARG A 26 0.90 -4.94 40.12
C ARG A 26 0.62 -5.19 38.63
N VAL A 27 1.18 -4.41 37.71
CA VAL A 27 1.08 -4.65 36.25
C VAL A 27 2.37 -5.27 35.69
N ALA A 28 3.45 -5.35 36.47
CA ALA A 28 4.74 -5.89 36.05
C ALA A 28 4.93 -7.42 36.32
N ALA A 29 3.88 -8.16 36.68
CA ALA A 29 3.98 -9.56 37.09
C ALA A 29 3.27 -10.58 36.16
N GLU A 30 2.65 -10.15 35.05
CA GLU A 30 1.96 -11.05 34.11
C GLU A 30 2.67 -11.23 32.75
N VAL A 31 3.88 -10.68 32.58
CA VAL A 31 4.73 -10.87 31.39
C VAL A 31 5.95 -11.74 31.74
N SER A 32 5.71 -12.97 32.17
CA SER A 32 6.76 -14.01 32.19
C SER A 32 6.13 -15.40 32.28
N CYS A 33 5.84 -16.00 31.13
CA CYS A 33 5.70 -17.46 31.00
C CYS A 33 5.92 -17.88 29.55
N ARG A 34 7.16 -18.26 29.24
CA ARG A 34 7.52 -19.05 28.04
C ARG A 34 6.81 -20.41 28.09
N PRO A 35 6.19 -20.92 27.02
CA PRO A 35 5.88 -22.34 26.97
C PRO A 35 7.12 -23.11 26.51
N ARG A 36 7.68 -23.91 27.42
CA ARG A 36 8.60 -25.02 27.11
C ARG A 36 7.85 -26.06 26.27
N PHE A 37 8.50 -26.53 25.21
CA PHE A 37 8.13 -27.75 24.49
C PHE A 37 8.12 -28.93 25.46
N VAL A 38 6.97 -29.57 25.66
CA VAL A 38 6.85 -30.89 26.30
C VAL A 38 5.94 -31.74 25.43
N SER A 39 6.50 -32.82 24.91
CA SER A 39 5.85 -33.87 24.12
C SER A 39 4.82 -34.66 24.94
N PRO A 40 3.66 -35.05 24.40
CA PRO A 40 2.70 -35.88 25.13
C PRO A 40 3.03 -37.39 25.01
N PRO A 41 2.88 -38.18 26.09
CA PRO A 41 2.94 -39.63 26.04
C PRO A 41 1.60 -40.28 25.67
N ARG A 42 1.67 -41.57 25.31
CA ARG A 42 0.62 -42.42 24.72
C ARG A 42 -0.34 -43.05 25.75
N HIS A 43 -1.60 -43.25 25.33
CA HIS A 43 -2.67 -44.14 25.86
C HIS A 43 -3.10 -43.92 27.33
N THR A 44 -4.38 -43.91 27.73
CA THR A 44 -5.39 -45.01 27.70
C THR A 44 -6.80 -44.46 27.97
N ALA A 45 -7.82 -45.25 27.60
CA ALA A 45 -9.24 -44.97 27.72
C ALA A 45 -9.80 -45.17 29.14
N LEU A 46 -10.80 -44.37 29.52
CA LEU A 46 -11.86 -44.79 30.46
C LEU A 46 -13.13 -43.93 30.30
N ARG A 47 -14.27 -44.64 30.21
CA ARG A 47 -15.64 -44.13 30.10
C ARG A 47 -16.14 -43.62 31.45
N ALA A 48 -16.88 -42.51 31.46
CA ALA A 48 -17.98 -42.29 32.41
C ALA A 48 -19.08 -41.46 31.72
N ARG A 49 -20.32 -41.97 31.81
CA ARG A 49 -21.57 -41.38 31.31
C ARG A 49 -22.12 -40.36 32.31
N GLY A 50 -22.74 -39.28 31.82
CA GLY A 50 -23.70 -38.51 32.62
C GLY A 50 -23.84 -37.03 32.22
N HIS A 51 -24.93 -36.71 31.53
CA HIS A 51 -25.65 -35.43 31.48
C HIS A 51 -25.14 -34.22 30.65
N THR A 52 -26.04 -33.82 29.74
CA THR A 52 -26.20 -32.56 28.99
C THR A 52 -25.55 -32.46 27.61
N ASP A 53 -26.26 -33.09 26.66
CA ASP A 53 -26.07 -33.00 25.22
C ASP A 53 -26.55 -31.63 24.67
N VAL A 54 -25.71 -30.62 24.79
CA VAL A 54 -25.85 -29.33 24.06
C VAL A 54 -24.81 -29.22 22.93
N ARG A 55 -23.84 -30.15 22.87
CA ARG A 55 -22.79 -30.20 21.84
C ARG A 55 -23.14 -31.11 20.64
N GLY A 56 -24.12 -32.00 20.74
CA GLY A 56 -24.58 -32.86 19.65
C GLY A 56 -25.37 -32.13 18.57
N ARG A 57 -26.17 -31.12 18.92
CA ARG A 57 -26.95 -30.32 17.95
C ARG A 57 -26.12 -29.31 17.16
N PHE A 58 -24.95 -28.89 17.65
CA PHE A 58 -24.04 -28.01 16.89
C PHE A 58 -23.08 -28.78 15.96
N ARG A 59 -22.84 -30.08 16.21
CA ARG A 59 -21.98 -30.92 15.36
C ARG A 59 -22.71 -31.57 14.18
N SER A 60 -24.04 -31.75 14.26
CA SER A 60 -24.83 -32.27 13.13
C SER A 60 -25.13 -31.20 12.07
N ALA A 61 -25.23 -29.91 12.44
CA ALA A 61 -25.38 -28.80 11.49
C ALA A 61 -24.10 -28.55 10.65
N HIS A 62 -22.91 -28.78 11.22
CA HIS A 62 -21.64 -28.57 10.52
C HIS A 62 -21.23 -29.72 9.56
N ARG A 63 -21.82 -30.92 9.68
CA ARG A 63 -21.52 -32.04 8.76
C ARG A 63 -22.40 -32.06 7.51
N GLY A 64 -23.59 -31.44 7.55
CA GLY A 64 -24.51 -31.40 6.40
C GLY A 64 -24.11 -30.43 5.28
N TYR A 65 -23.42 -29.33 5.62
CA TYR A 65 -23.05 -28.30 4.63
C TYR A 65 -21.72 -28.58 3.92
N GLY A 66 -20.78 -29.27 4.56
CA GLY A 66 -19.50 -29.65 3.95
C GLY A 66 -19.61 -30.75 2.88
N ALA A 67 -20.72 -31.50 2.86
CA ALA A 67 -20.93 -32.59 1.92
C ALA A 67 -21.51 -32.13 0.56
N ARG A 68 -22.22 -31.00 0.50
CA ARG A 68 -22.71 -30.42 -0.77
C ARG A 68 -21.65 -29.65 -1.55
N PHE A 69 -20.63 -29.13 -0.88
CA PHE A 69 -19.44 -28.54 -1.53
C PHE A 69 -18.43 -29.58 -2.06
N ARG A 70 -18.73 -30.88 -1.91
CA ARG A 70 -17.85 -32.01 -2.31
C ARG A 70 -18.12 -32.53 -3.73
N ARG A 71 -19.12 -31.98 -4.44
CA ARG A 71 -19.47 -32.32 -5.82
C ARG A 71 -19.37 -31.09 -6.73
N GLN A 72 -18.20 -30.48 -6.80
CA GLN A 72 -17.83 -29.72 -7.98
C GLN A 72 -16.63 -30.44 -8.58
N ASP A 73 -16.90 -31.10 -9.71
CA ASP A 73 -15.94 -31.82 -10.52
C ASP A 73 -14.83 -30.83 -10.96
N PRO A 74 -13.56 -31.07 -10.60
CA PRO A 74 -12.43 -30.21 -10.99
C PRO A 74 -12.23 -30.12 -12.51
N ARG A 75 -12.88 -30.99 -13.29
CA ARG A 75 -12.77 -31.04 -14.75
C ARG A 75 -13.57 -29.96 -15.48
N ARG A 76 -14.37 -29.14 -14.78
CA ARG A 76 -15.18 -28.06 -15.41
C ARG A 76 -14.66 -26.64 -15.21
N ALA A 77 -13.59 -26.43 -14.45
CA ALA A 77 -12.91 -25.14 -14.36
C ALA A 77 -11.71 -25.15 -15.33
N GLY A 78 -11.82 -24.40 -16.43
CA GLY A 78 -10.77 -24.34 -17.45
C GLY A 78 -9.48 -23.67 -16.94
N PRO A 79 -8.30 -23.97 -17.51
CA PRO A 79 -6.99 -23.70 -16.91
C PRO A 79 -6.52 -22.22 -16.94
N GLY A 80 -7.38 -21.28 -17.32
CA GLY A 80 -6.96 -19.97 -17.84
C GLY A 80 -7.36 -18.73 -17.07
N GLY A 81 -7.81 -18.84 -15.81
CA GLY A 81 -8.30 -17.69 -15.02
C GLY A 81 -7.26 -17.01 -14.13
N HIS A 82 -6.24 -17.74 -13.68
CA HIS A 82 -5.54 -17.36 -12.45
C HIS A 82 -4.62 -16.13 -12.57
N PHE A 83 -4.02 -15.84 -13.73
CA PHE A 83 -2.95 -14.82 -13.79
C PHE A 83 -3.45 -13.37 -13.77
N PHE A 84 -4.60 -13.08 -14.41
CA PHE A 84 -5.14 -11.71 -14.46
C PHE A 84 -5.94 -11.37 -13.20
N ASP A 85 -6.59 -12.39 -12.62
CA ASP A 85 -7.20 -12.29 -11.31
C ASP A 85 -6.11 -12.03 -10.25
N ASP A 86 -4.96 -12.70 -10.29
CA ASP A 86 -3.89 -12.48 -9.31
C ASP A 86 -3.23 -11.07 -9.38
N VAL A 87 -3.21 -10.43 -10.55
CA VAL A 87 -2.61 -9.10 -10.73
C VAL A 87 -3.58 -7.96 -10.40
N VAL A 88 -4.88 -8.12 -10.69
CA VAL A 88 -5.91 -7.09 -10.41
C VAL A 88 -6.60 -7.32 -9.05
N LEU A 89 -6.86 -8.58 -8.65
CA LEU A 89 -7.27 -8.97 -7.29
C LEU A 89 -6.08 -9.14 -6.33
N GLY A 90 -4.85 -8.91 -6.79
CA GLY A 90 -3.69 -8.67 -5.92
C GLY A 90 -3.95 -7.51 -4.94
N ASN A 91 -4.85 -6.60 -5.27
CA ASN A 91 -5.33 -5.53 -4.38
C ASN A 91 -6.36 -6.00 -3.32
N LEU A 92 -6.88 -7.23 -3.38
CA LEU A 92 -7.97 -7.71 -2.54
C LEU A 92 -7.83 -9.20 -2.16
N GLY A 93 -6.77 -9.55 -1.41
CA GLY A 93 -6.77 -10.65 -0.44
C GLY A 93 -7.13 -12.08 -0.90
N LEU A 94 -7.23 -12.33 -2.21
CA LEU A 94 -7.52 -13.66 -2.78
C LEU A 94 -6.27 -14.54 -2.88
N ALA A 95 -5.09 -13.95 -3.08
CA ALA A 95 -3.81 -14.65 -2.97
C ALA A 95 -3.66 -15.40 -1.63
N GLN A 96 -4.25 -14.88 -0.53
CA GLN A 96 -4.28 -15.57 0.77
C GLN A 96 -5.24 -16.76 0.84
N ARG A 97 -6.33 -16.76 0.06
CA ARG A 97 -7.36 -17.84 0.11
C ARG A 97 -6.91 -19.07 -0.67
N GLU A 98 -6.25 -18.90 -1.82
CA GLU A 98 -5.56 -19.98 -2.52
C GLU A 98 -4.50 -20.61 -1.60
N HIS A 99 -3.65 -19.77 -1.00
CA HIS A 99 -2.52 -20.22 -0.19
C HIS A 99 -2.94 -20.95 1.10
N ARG A 100 -4.12 -20.65 1.67
CA ARG A 100 -4.69 -21.37 2.83
C ARG A 100 -5.45 -22.64 2.45
N ARG A 101 -6.09 -22.72 1.27
CA ARG A 101 -6.79 -23.93 0.83
C ARG A 101 -5.82 -25.03 0.40
N HIS A 102 -4.67 -24.68 -0.19
CA HIS A 102 -3.65 -25.66 -0.59
C HIS A 102 -2.82 -26.24 0.57
N ARG A 103 -2.89 -25.68 1.79
CA ARG A 103 -2.24 -26.27 2.97
C ARG A 103 -2.94 -27.50 3.54
N LEU A 104 -4.19 -27.79 3.13
CA LEU A 104 -5.04 -28.80 3.77
C LEU A 104 -5.51 -29.93 2.84
N GLY A 105 -5.07 -29.98 1.58
CA GLY A 105 -5.60 -30.95 0.61
C GLY A 105 -4.67 -31.49 -0.48
N SER A 106 -3.44 -31.00 -0.63
CA SER A 106 -2.56 -31.47 -1.71
C SER A 106 -1.62 -32.59 -1.24
N PRO A 107 -1.47 -33.71 -2.00
CA PRO A 107 -0.48 -34.75 -1.70
C PRO A 107 0.94 -34.17 -1.69
N PRO A 108 1.87 -34.75 -0.91
CA PRO A 108 3.24 -34.23 -0.79
C PRO A 108 3.99 -34.48 -2.11
N GLY A 109 4.03 -33.49 -2.98
CA GLY A 109 4.69 -33.63 -4.29
C GLY A 109 4.67 -32.38 -5.17
N ASP A 110 3.51 -31.78 -5.45
CA ASP A 110 3.39 -31.01 -6.70
C ASP A 110 2.72 -29.62 -6.68
N GLU A 111 2.28 -29.06 -5.53
CA GLU A 111 1.47 -27.81 -5.57
C GLU A 111 1.95 -26.65 -4.68
N ALA A 112 3.14 -26.73 -4.07
CA ALA A 112 3.59 -25.77 -3.05
C ALA A 112 4.77 -24.86 -3.46
N LYS A 113 4.97 -24.61 -4.76
CA LYS A 113 6.00 -23.66 -5.24
C LYS A 113 5.51 -22.88 -6.45
N LYS A 114 4.56 -21.94 -6.28
CA LYS A 114 4.30 -20.97 -7.35
C LYS A 114 5.24 -19.77 -7.30
N TYR A 115 5.41 -19.05 -6.19
CA TYR A 115 6.45 -18.01 -6.07
C TYR A 115 6.83 -17.86 -4.59
N PRO A 116 8.09 -17.53 -4.22
CA PRO A 116 8.39 -17.20 -2.83
C PRO A 116 7.53 -16.00 -2.41
N ALA A 117 6.64 -16.18 -1.43
CA ALA A 117 5.72 -15.13 -0.98
C ALA A 117 6.44 -13.79 -0.68
N PRO A 118 7.63 -13.76 -0.03
CA PRO A 118 8.34 -12.51 0.20
C PRO A 118 8.80 -11.79 -1.08
N PHE A 119 9.07 -12.53 -2.15
CA PHE A 119 9.44 -11.96 -3.45
C PHE A 119 8.22 -11.35 -4.14
N ALA A 120 7.07 -12.01 -4.09
CA ALA A 120 5.81 -11.46 -4.60
C ALA A 120 5.40 -10.19 -3.85
N THR A 121 5.51 -10.19 -2.51
CA THR A 121 5.26 -9.00 -1.69
C THR A 121 6.22 -7.86 -2.02
N ALA A 122 7.51 -8.15 -2.25
CA ALA A 122 8.49 -7.12 -2.60
C ALA A 122 8.21 -6.47 -3.97
N ILE A 123 7.86 -7.27 -4.99
CA ILE A 123 7.44 -6.73 -6.29
C ILE A 123 6.19 -5.87 -6.15
N PHE A 124 5.20 -6.35 -5.40
CA PHE A 124 3.95 -5.63 -5.17
C PHE A 124 4.19 -4.29 -4.47
N ALA A 125 5.02 -4.28 -3.42
CA ALA A 125 5.42 -3.05 -2.74
C ALA A 125 6.13 -2.08 -3.70
N ALA A 126 7.10 -2.57 -4.47
CA ALA A 126 7.83 -1.75 -5.44
C ALA A 126 6.92 -1.15 -6.52
N ALA A 127 5.99 -1.95 -7.06
CA ALA A 127 5.00 -1.48 -8.03
C ALA A 127 4.05 -0.43 -7.42
N GLY A 128 3.65 -0.62 -6.16
CA GLY A 128 2.88 0.36 -5.39
C GLY A 128 3.61 1.69 -5.25
N GLY A 129 4.92 1.69 -4.99
CA GLY A 129 5.72 2.91 -4.93
C GLY A 129 5.77 3.69 -6.26
N VAL A 130 5.71 2.99 -7.41
CA VAL A 130 5.67 3.63 -8.74
C VAL A 130 4.31 4.25 -9.05
N SER A 131 3.24 3.85 -8.34
CA SER A 131 1.89 4.37 -8.59
C SER A 131 1.74 5.87 -8.33
N THR A 132 2.65 6.48 -7.54
CA THR A 132 2.67 7.94 -7.29
C THR A 132 2.90 8.77 -8.56
N LEU A 133 3.47 8.16 -9.61
CA LEU A 133 3.73 8.79 -10.90
C LEU A 133 2.63 8.54 -11.95
N VAL A 134 1.77 7.54 -11.74
CA VAL A 134 0.77 7.11 -12.72
C VAL A 134 -0.48 7.99 -12.59
N PRO A 135 -0.87 8.76 -13.63
CA PRO A 135 -2.10 9.54 -13.57
C PRO A 135 -3.35 8.65 -13.47
N PRO A 136 -4.37 9.03 -12.67
CA PRO A 136 -4.47 10.20 -11.79
C PRO A 136 -3.91 9.91 -10.39
N ALA A 137 -2.70 10.41 -10.09
CA ALA A 137 -2.10 10.30 -8.77
C ALA A 137 -2.43 11.53 -7.91
N ILE A 138 -2.85 11.30 -6.66
CA ILE A 138 -3.18 12.36 -5.71
C ILE A 138 -1.96 13.24 -5.43
N ASP A 139 -0.76 12.65 -5.36
CA ASP A 139 0.49 13.38 -5.12
C ASP A 139 0.72 14.47 -6.16
N LEU A 140 0.51 14.15 -7.45
CA LEU A 140 0.65 15.11 -8.56
C LEU A 140 -0.41 16.22 -8.50
N ILE A 141 -1.63 15.89 -8.10
CA ILE A 141 -2.70 16.89 -7.92
C ILE A 141 -2.31 17.87 -6.80
N ILE A 142 -1.88 17.34 -5.65
CA ILE A 142 -1.49 18.16 -4.50
C ILE A 142 -0.29 19.03 -4.87
N ILE A 143 0.73 18.49 -5.52
CA ILE A 143 1.88 19.26 -6.04
C ILE A 143 1.39 20.41 -6.93
N GLY A 144 0.52 20.14 -7.90
CA GLY A 144 -0.03 21.17 -8.77
C GLY A 144 -0.76 22.27 -8.01
N VAL A 145 -1.53 21.92 -6.99
CA VAL A 145 -2.27 22.87 -6.16
C VAL A 145 -1.34 23.70 -5.25
N VAL A 146 -0.44 23.06 -4.50
CA VAL A 146 0.40 23.78 -3.52
C VAL A 146 1.52 24.60 -4.18
N ALA A 147 2.01 24.16 -5.34
CA ALA A 147 3.08 24.84 -6.07
C ALA A 147 2.57 25.71 -7.23
N ASN A 148 1.26 25.80 -7.45
CA ASN A 148 0.65 26.49 -8.59
C ASN A 148 1.20 26.03 -9.96
N ILE A 149 1.35 24.72 -10.14
CA ILE A 149 1.80 24.09 -11.39
C ILE A 149 0.60 23.48 -12.11
N SER A 150 0.61 23.48 -13.44
CA SER A 150 -0.45 22.83 -14.24
C SER A 150 -0.57 21.34 -13.91
N ILE A 151 -1.74 20.94 -13.36
CA ILE A 151 -2.06 19.54 -13.04
C ILE A 151 -2.03 18.68 -14.31
N GLY A 152 -2.56 19.19 -15.42
CA GLY A 152 -2.51 18.50 -16.72
C GLY A 152 -1.09 18.30 -17.22
N GLY A 153 -0.21 19.29 -17.02
CA GLY A 153 1.22 19.19 -17.33
C GLY A 153 1.93 18.14 -16.50
N LEU A 154 1.67 18.09 -15.19
CA LEU A 154 2.20 17.05 -14.29
C LEU A 154 1.70 15.65 -14.65
N PHE A 155 0.42 15.50 -15.02
CA PHE A 155 -0.11 14.22 -15.49
C PHE A 155 0.57 13.75 -16.77
N ALA A 156 0.74 14.64 -17.75
CA ALA A 156 1.50 14.32 -18.95
C ALA A 156 2.96 13.93 -18.62
N ALA A 157 3.61 14.70 -17.75
CA ALA A 157 5.01 14.47 -17.37
C ALA A 157 5.23 13.14 -16.64
N GLY A 158 4.25 12.65 -15.88
CA GLY A 158 4.35 11.41 -15.10
C GLY A 158 4.34 10.12 -15.92
N VAL A 159 3.73 10.12 -17.11
CA VAL A 159 3.50 8.90 -17.92
C VAL A 159 4.81 8.21 -18.32
N LEU A 160 5.76 8.96 -18.87
CA LEU A 160 7.03 8.40 -19.35
C LEU A 160 7.93 7.92 -18.19
N PRO A 161 8.17 8.70 -17.13
CA PRO A 161 8.83 8.24 -15.90
C PRO A 161 8.22 7.00 -15.29
N ALA A 162 6.88 6.93 -15.22
CA ALA A 162 6.18 5.75 -14.71
C ALA A 162 6.43 4.53 -15.60
N ALA A 163 6.41 4.70 -16.93
CA ALA A 163 6.73 3.63 -17.86
C ALA A 163 8.18 3.15 -17.73
N VAL A 164 9.14 4.06 -17.55
CA VAL A 164 10.56 3.71 -17.31
C VAL A 164 10.70 2.90 -16.02
N ASN A 165 10.09 3.35 -14.92
CA ASN A 165 10.11 2.63 -13.65
C ASN A 165 9.43 1.26 -13.76
N GLY A 166 8.26 1.19 -14.41
CA GLY A 166 7.52 -0.05 -14.63
C GLY A 166 8.32 -1.06 -15.45
N LEU A 167 8.92 -0.63 -16.56
CA LEU A 167 9.78 -1.46 -17.39
C LEU A 167 11.02 -1.94 -16.63
N ALA A 168 11.61 -1.10 -15.78
CA ALA A 168 12.76 -1.45 -14.97
C ALA A 168 12.40 -2.53 -13.92
N ILE A 169 11.25 -2.40 -13.23
CA ILE A 169 10.73 -3.43 -12.32
C ILE A 169 10.46 -4.73 -13.09
N MET A 170 9.82 -4.65 -14.27
CA MET A 170 9.52 -5.82 -15.11
C MET A 170 10.80 -6.54 -15.56
N ALA A 171 11.82 -5.81 -16.00
CA ALA A 171 13.10 -6.37 -16.41
C ALA A 171 13.80 -7.08 -15.24
N LEU A 172 13.78 -6.47 -14.06
CA LEU A 172 14.37 -7.07 -12.86
C LEU A 172 13.58 -8.32 -12.40
N ALA A 173 12.26 -8.26 -12.42
CA ALA A 173 11.40 -9.39 -12.12
C ALA A 173 11.65 -10.56 -13.09
N TYR A 174 11.83 -10.27 -14.38
CA TYR A 174 12.19 -11.27 -15.40
C TYR A 174 13.54 -11.91 -15.14
N TYR A 175 14.54 -11.10 -14.78
CA TYR A 175 15.86 -11.59 -14.41
C TYR A 175 15.81 -12.56 -13.21
N PHE A 176 15.10 -12.18 -12.14
CA PHE A 176 14.92 -13.07 -10.99
C PHE A 176 14.09 -14.29 -11.32
N ALA A 177 13.09 -14.19 -12.19
CA ALA A 177 12.29 -15.32 -12.61
C ALA A 177 13.11 -16.39 -13.33
N ARG A 178 14.02 -15.96 -14.22
CA ARG A 178 15.01 -16.85 -14.85
C ARG A 178 15.98 -17.42 -13.81
N LYS A 179 16.50 -16.59 -12.90
CA LYS A 179 17.47 -17.02 -11.88
C LYS A 179 16.89 -18.04 -10.89
N LEU A 180 15.61 -17.93 -10.55
CA LEU A 180 14.91 -18.85 -9.65
C LEU A 180 14.34 -20.08 -10.36
N ASN A 181 14.49 -20.20 -11.70
CA ASN A 181 13.92 -21.27 -12.51
C ASN A 181 12.44 -21.52 -12.21
N LEU A 182 11.65 -20.44 -12.19
CA LEU A 182 10.22 -20.54 -11.87
C LEU A 182 9.50 -21.35 -12.97
N PRO A 183 8.55 -22.22 -12.59
CA PRO A 183 7.89 -23.10 -13.54
C PRO A 183 7.12 -22.28 -14.59
N LEU A 184 7.37 -22.54 -15.86
CA LEU A 184 6.62 -21.92 -16.95
C LEU A 184 5.28 -22.65 -17.10
N GLU A 185 4.18 -21.89 -17.12
CA GLU A 185 2.88 -22.42 -17.49
C GLU A 185 2.83 -22.79 -18.99
N PRO A 186 2.05 -23.82 -19.35
CA PRO A 186 1.94 -24.27 -20.73
C PRO A 186 1.39 -23.16 -21.64
N ARG A 187 1.89 -23.11 -22.89
CA ARG A 187 1.46 -22.10 -23.87
C ARG A 187 -0.01 -22.30 -24.24
N ILE A 188 -0.81 -21.26 -23.99
CA ILE A 188 -2.24 -21.23 -24.31
C ILE A 188 -2.44 -20.97 -25.81
N ALA A 189 -3.39 -21.67 -26.43
CA ALA A 189 -3.74 -21.49 -27.84
C ALA A 189 -4.36 -20.10 -28.11
N TRP A 190 -4.13 -19.53 -29.31
CA TRP A 190 -4.58 -18.18 -29.68
C TRP A 190 -6.10 -17.95 -29.51
N ARG A 191 -6.91 -18.95 -29.83
CA ARG A 191 -8.37 -18.89 -29.64
C ARG A 191 -8.78 -18.78 -28.17
N GLU A 192 -8.03 -19.44 -27.30
CA GLU A 192 -8.27 -19.41 -25.86
C GLU A 192 -7.77 -18.09 -25.25
N LYS A 193 -6.69 -17.50 -25.77
CA LYS A 193 -6.26 -16.12 -25.41
C LYS A 193 -7.36 -15.10 -25.67
N LEU A 194 -7.96 -15.10 -26.87
CA LEU A 194 -9.06 -14.20 -27.22
C LEU A 194 -10.28 -14.39 -26.31
N ARG A 195 -10.59 -15.65 -25.96
CA ARG A 195 -11.68 -15.96 -25.03
C ARG A 195 -11.40 -15.43 -23.61
N ILE A 196 -10.17 -15.55 -23.13
CA ILE A 196 -9.74 -15.02 -21.83
C ILE A 196 -9.77 -13.48 -21.84
N CYS A 197 -9.24 -12.83 -22.88
CA CYS A 197 -9.31 -11.38 -23.04
C CYS A 197 -10.75 -10.87 -23.04
N SER A 198 -11.66 -11.57 -23.73
CA SER A 198 -13.09 -11.21 -23.74
C SER A 198 -13.74 -11.32 -22.36
N LYS A 199 -13.28 -12.22 -21.48
CA LYS A 199 -13.76 -12.30 -20.09
C LYS A 199 -13.24 -11.16 -19.21
N GLY A 200 -12.07 -10.59 -19.55
CA GLY A 200 -11.46 -9.47 -18.84
C GLY A 200 -12.05 -8.10 -19.16
N VAL A 201 -12.98 -8.00 -20.12
CA VAL A 201 -13.62 -6.74 -20.52
C VAL A 201 -14.37 -6.09 -19.35
N LEU A 202 -15.05 -6.88 -18.51
CA LEU A 202 -15.81 -6.40 -17.35
C LEU A 202 -14.92 -5.75 -16.27
N PRO A 203 -13.80 -6.37 -15.85
CA PRO A 203 -12.82 -5.72 -14.98
C PRO A 203 -12.19 -4.45 -15.60
N ILE A 204 -11.85 -4.47 -16.89
CA ILE A 204 -11.27 -3.32 -17.58
C ILE A 204 -12.25 -2.14 -17.63
N LEU A 205 -13.54 -2.42 -17.82
CA LEU A 205 -14.59 -1.41 -17.79
C LEU A 205 -14.64 -0.67 -16.45
N MET A 206 -14.26 -1.31 -15.33
CA MET A 206 -14.15 -0.63 -14.03
C MET A 206 -13.12 0.52 -14.08
N VAL A 207 -11.96 0.28 -14.68
CA VAL A 207 -10.91 1.31 -14.83
C VAL A 207 -11.41 2.46 -15.68
N VAL A 208 -12.13 2.15 -16.77
CA VAL A 208 -12.73 3.17 -17.65
C VAL A 208 -13.81 3.98 -16.92
N ILE A 209 -14.65 3.35 -16.09
CA ILE A 209 -15.65 4.05 -15.28
C ILE A 209 -14.98 4.99 -14.27
N ILE A 210 -13.92 4.55 -13.60
CA ILE A 210 -13.19 5.37 -12.63
C ILE A 210 -12.52 6.55 -13.33
N LEU A 211 -11.70 6.28 -14.35
CA LEU A 211 -10.96 7.33 -15.07
C LEU A 211 -11.90 8.27 -15.82
N GLY A 212 -12.90 7.73 -16.51
CA GLY A 212 -13.92 8.50 -17.22
C GLY A 212 -14.77 9.34 -16.28
N GLY A 213 -15.11 8.83 -15.09
CA GLY A 213 -15.85 9.56 -14.06
C GLY A 213 -15.04 10.72 -13.47
N ILE A 214 -13.75 10.51 -13.22
CA ILE A 214 -12.83 11.53 -12.69
C ILE A 214 -12.55 12.60 -13.75
N TYR A 215 -12.13 12.22 -14.96
CA TYR A 215 -11.83 13.18 -16.03
C TYR A 215 -13.08 13.87 -16.59
N GLY A 216 -14.23 13.20 -16.54
CA GLY A 216 -15.53 13.79 -16.87
C GLY A 216 -16.07 14.74 -15.79
N GLY A 217 -15.40 14.87 -14.64
CA GLY A 217 -15.81 15.74 -13.54
C GLY A 217 -17.09 15.29 -12.83
N ILE A 218 -17.52 14.04 -13.03
CA ILE A 218 -18.74 13.48 -12.45
C ILE A 218 -18.51 13.09 -10.99
N PHE A 219 -17.34 12.51 -10.69
CA PHE A 219 -16.99 12.02 -9.36
C PHE A 219 -15.55 12.38 -8.99
N THR A 220 -15.32 12.65 -7.72
CA THR A 220 -13.98 12.76 -7.11
C THR A 220 -13.34 11.36 -6.91
N PRO A 221 -12.02 11.23 -6.66
CA PRO A 221 -11.37 9.93 -6.48
C PRO A 221 -11.95 9.07 -5.35
N THR A 222 -12.42 9.69 -4.28
CA THR A 222 -13.07 9.03 -3.14
C THR A 222 -14.45 8.50 -3.54
N GLU A 223 -15.24 9.28 -4.29
CA GLU A 223 -16.53 8.85 -4.84
C GLU A 223 -16.36 7.76 -5.90
N ALA A 224 -15.36 7.89 -6.77
CA ALA A 224 -15.04 6.89 -7.79
C ALA A 224 -14.71 5.53 -7.16
N SER A 225 -14.06 5.52 -5.98
CA SER A 225 -13.81 4.29 -5.22
C SER A 225 -15.12 3.65 -4.73
N ALA A 226 -16.09 4.44 -4.26
CA ALA A 226 -17.41 3.93 -3.86
C ALA A 226 -18.18 3.35 -5.06
N VAL A 227 -18.15 4.04 -6.21
CA VAL A 227 -18.74 3.57 -7.47
C VAL A 227 -18.07 2.26 -7.93
N ALA A 228 -16.75 2.14 -7.81
CA ALA A 228 -16.02 0.92 -8.15
C ALA A 228 -16.43 -0.27 -7.27
N VAL A 229 -16.65 -0.07 -5.97
CA VAL A 229 -17.15 -1.11 -5.06
C VAL A 229 -18.56 -1.54 -5.45
N VAL A 230 -19.45 -0.59 -5.76
CA VAL A 230 -20.83 -0.89 -6.21
C VAL A 230 -20.80 -1.65 -7.54
N TYR A 231 -20.00 -1.20 -8.50
CA TYR A 231 -19.84 -1.88 -9.79
C TYR A 231 -19.29 -3.31 -9.62
N GLY A 232 -18.24 -3.46 -8.82
CA GLY A 232 -17.65 -4.77 -8.50
C GLY A 232 -18.66 -5.70 -7.84
N PHE A 233 -19.50 -5.20 -6.93
CA PHE A 233 -20.60 -5.96 -6.34
C PHE A 233 -21.62 -6.39 -7.40
N VAL A 234 -22.08 -5.47 -8.26
CA VAL A 234 -23.04 -5.77 -9.34
C VAL A 234 -22.48 -6.83 -10.29
N VAL A 235 -21.25 -6.69 -10.75
CA VAL A 235 -20.61 -7.65 -11.66
C VAL A 235 -20.44 -9.01 -10.98
N SER A 236 -19.93 -9.04 -9.75
CA SER A 236 -19.68 -10.31 -9.05
C SER A 236 -20.97 -11.04 -8.69
N PHE A 237 -22.03 -10.31 -8.33
CA PHE A 237 -23.33 -10.87 -7.95
C PHE A 237 -24.16 -11.29 -9.17
N PHE A 238 -24.32 -10.41 -10.16
CA PHE A 238 -25.22 -10.65 -11.31
C PHE A 238 -24.55 -11.33 -12.49
N VAL A 239 -23.28 -11.01 -12.79
CA VAL A 239 -22.60 -11.50 -13.99
C VAL A 239 -21.84 -12.79 -13.70
N TYR A 240 -20.90 -12.75 -12.76
CA TYR A 240 -20.11 -13.95 -12.40
C TYR A 240 -20.88 -14.92 -11.51
N LYS A 241 -21.86 -14.43 -10.73
CA LYS A 241 -22.68 -15.24 -9.81
C LYS A 241 -21.82 -16.05 -8.84
N GLU A 242 -20.69 -15.49 -8.43
CA GLU A 242 -19.73 -16.11 -7.50
C GLU A 242 -20.02 -15.71 -6.05
N LEU A 243 -20.94 -14.76 -5.84
CA LEU A 243 -21.20 -14.11 -4.57
C LEU A 243 -22.66 -14.35 -4.14
N GLU A 244 -22.86 -14.98 -2.99
CA GLU A 244 -24.16 -15.10 -2.35
C GLU A 244 -24.34 -13.99 -1.28
N LEU A 245 -25.57 -13.49 -1.09
CA LEU A 245 -25.85 -12.47 -0.07
C LEU A 245 -25.47 -12.92 1.36
N VAL A 246 -25.45 -14.23 1.59
CA VAL A 246 -25.05 -14.83 2.87
C VAL A 246 -23.56 -14.69 3.14
N ASP A 247 -22.73 -14.57 2.10
CA ASP A 247 -21.29 -14.36 2.23
C ASP A 247 -20.93 -12.90 2.55
N LEU A 248 -21.84 -11.95 2.30
CA LEU A 248 -21.60 -10.52 2.43
C LEU A 248 -21.11 -10.11 3.83
N PRO A 249 -21.75 -10.52 4.95
CA PRO A 249 -21.27 -10.16 6.29
C PRO A 249 -19.86 -10.68 6.58
N LYS A 250 -19.55 -11.89 6.09
CA LYS A 250 -18.24 -12.51 6.29
C LYS A 250 -17.15 -11.80 5.49
N ILE A 251 -17.47 -11.35 4.27
CA ILE A 251 -16.56 -10.58 3.43
C ILE A 251 -16.30 -9.21 4.06
N LEU A 252 -17.37 -8.50 4.46
CA LEU A 252 -17.27 -7.19 5.11
C LEU A 252 -16.44 -7.28 6.40
N LEU A 253 -16.72 -8.23 7.30
CA LEU A 253 -15.94 -8.41 8.53
C LEU A 253 -14.46 -8.70 8.26
N ARG A 254 -14.17 -9.54 7.24
CA ARG A 254 -12.78 -9.86 6.88
C ARG A 254 -12.07 -8.65 6.30
N THR A 255 -12.73 -7.90 5.42
CA THR A 255 -12.20 -6.66 4.85
C THR A 255 -11.94 -5.64 5.95
N CYS A 256 -12.90 -5.37 6.83
CA CYS A 256 -12.74 -4.48 7.98
C CYS A 256 -11.62 -4.91 8.93
N SER A 257 -11.43 -6.21 9.15
CA SER A 257 -10.34 -6.70 10.01
C SER A 257 -8.97 -6.48 9.36
N LEU A 258 -8.83 -6.72 8.06
CA LEU A 258 -7.57 -6.51 7.35
C LEU A 258 -7.24 -5.01 7.24
N THR A 259 -8.22 -4.20 6.83
CA THR A 259 -8.04 -2.74 6.72
C THR A 259 -7.86 -2.10 8.09
N GLY A 260 -8.54 -2.58 9.13
CA GLY A 260 -8.41 -2.06 10.49
C GLY A 260 -6.99 -2.19 11.05
N VAL A 261 -6.33 -3.34 10.86
CA VAL A 261 -4.93 -3.53 11.28
C VAL A 261 -3.99 -2.59 10.52
N VAL A 262 -4.20 -2.48 9.20
CA VAL A 262 -3.40 -1.59 8.34
C VAL A 262 -3.60 -0.12 8.72
N LEU A 263 -4.85 0.33 8.88
CA LEU A 263 -5.20 1.70 9.26
C LEU A 263 -4.71 2.06 10.66
N LEU A 264 -4.62 1.10 11.58
CA LEU A 264 -4.05 1.34 12.91
C LEU A 264 -2.55 1.64 12.82
N ILE A 265 -1.81 0.85 12.02
CA ILE A 265 -0.39 1.11 11.76
C ILE A 265 -0.22 2.48 11.08
N LEU A 266 -1.02 2.77 10.05
CA LEU A 266 -1.00 4.05 9.35
C LEU A 266 -1.32 5.21 10.28
N GLY A 267 -2.35 5.11 11.12
CA GLY A 267 -2.73 6.15 12.07
C GLY A 267 -1.60 6.51 13.03
N THR A 268 -0.88 5.50 13.54
CA THR A 268 0.31 5.76 14.38
C THR A 268 1.46 6.40 13.61
N ALA A 269 1.68 6.02 12.34
CA ALA A 269 2.69 6.63 11.48
C ALA A 269 2.33 8.07 11.09
N SER A 270 1.04 8.36 10.86
CA SER A 270 0.53 9.70 10.59
C SER A 270 0.69 10.63 11.80
N LEU A 271 0.50 10.12 13.03
CA LEU A 271 0.79 10.89 14.24
C LEU A 271 2.28 11.27 14.32
N PHE A 272 3.18 10.35 13.99
CA PHE A 272 4.61 10.67 13.94
C PHE A 272 4.93 11.71 12.86
N SER A 273 4.36 11.55 11.66
CA SER A 273 4.48 12.52 10.56
C SER A 273 3.99 13.92 10.96
N PHE A 274 2.89 13.97 11.72
CA PHE A 274 2.36 15.22 12.26
C PHE A 274 3.34 15.87 13.25
N VAL A 275 3.91 15.10 14.19
CA VAL A 275 4.91 15.62 15.14
C VAL A 275 6.12 16.19 14.42
N LEU A 276 6.68 15.48 13.44
CA LEU A 276 7.82 15.97 12.64
C LEU A 276 7.49 17.27 11.89
N THR A 277 6.27 17.39 11.39
CA THR A 277 5.78 18.60 10.74
C THR A 277 5.61 19.75 11.75
N PHE A 278 5.09 19.43 12.94
CA PHE A 278 4.90 20.39 14.03
C PHE A 278 6.23 20.95 14.54
N GLU A 279 7.25 20.10 14.65
CA GLU A 279 8.64 20.46 14.98
C GLU A 279 9.38 21.13 13.80
N ARG A 280 8.70 21.37 12.67
CA ARG A 280 9.24 22.03 11.47
C ARG A 280 10.47 21.34 10.88
N ILE A 281 10.62 20.03 11.09
CA ILE A 281 11.76 19.25 10.56
C ILE A 281 11.87 19.38 9.03
N PRO A 282 10.78 19.27 8.23
CA PRO A 282 10.87 19.51 6.80
C PRO A 282 11.35 20.93 6.46
N HIS A 283 10.88 21.94 7.18
CA HIS A 283 11.26 23.33 6.91
C HIS A 283 12.77 23.58 7.11
N LEU A 284 13.34 23.04 8.20
CA LEU A 284 14.79 23.16 8.45
C LEU A 284 15.61 22.47 7.36
N LEU A 285 15.13 21.34 6.83
CA LEU A 285 15.78 20.66 5.70
C LEU A 285 15.69 21.47 4.41
N ALA A 286 14.58 22.17 4.16
CA ALA A 286 14.44 23.08 3.02
C ALA A 286 15.43 24.25 3.10
N GLU A 287 15.56 24.87 4.27
CA GLU A 287 16.54 25.95 4.50
C GLU A 287 17.95 25.46 4.21
N LEU A 288 18.32 24.29 4.74
CA LEU A 288 19.62 23.66 4.50
C LEU A 288 19.88 23.42 3.00
N ILE A 289 18.87 22.98 2.24
CA ILE A 289 18.98 22.86 0.77
C ILE A 289 19.26 24.23 0.16
N THR A 290 18.45 25.25 0.47
CA THR A 290 18.57 26.56 -0.16
C THR A 290 19.86 27.31 0.18
N GLU A 291 20.41 27.10 1.38
CA GLU A 291 21.67 27.73 1.82
C GLU A 291 22.91 27.09 1.17
N HIS A 292 22.90 25.77 0.97
CA HIS A 292 24.07 25.02 0.49
C HIS A 292 24.01 24.66 -1.00
N ALA A 293 22.87 24.87 -1.67
CA ALA A 293 22.70 24.62 -3.09
C ALA A 293 23.43 25.67 -3.94
N SER A 294 24.69 25.40 -4.27
CA SER A 294 25.51 26.24 -5.16
C SER A 294 25.20 26.08 -6.65
N ASN A 295 24.65 24.93 -7.05
CA ASN A 295 24.38 24.58 -8.45
C ASN A 295 23.14 23.67 -8.55
N TRP A 296 22.47 23.65 -9.71
CA TRP A 296 21.27 22.84 -9.99
C TRP A 296 21.47 21.34 -9.72
N ILE A 297 22.67 20.80 -9.98
CA ILE A 297 23.02 19.40 -9.69
C ILE A 297 23.01 19.13 -8.17
N VAL A 298 23.65 20.00 -7.40
CA VAL A 298 23.72 19.86 -5.93
C VAL A 298 22.33 20.03 -5.33
N PHE A 299 21.56 20.99 -5.82
CA PHE A 299 20.18 21.19 -5.43
C PHE A 299 19.34 19.93 -5.64
N LEU A 300 19.33 19.35 -6.85
CA LEU A 300 18.56 18.14 -7.15
C LEU A 300 19.01 16.97 -6.27
N LEU A 301 20.32 16.77 -6.09
CA LEU A 301 20.84 15.70 -5.26
C LEU A 301 20.38 15.83 -3.80
N MET A 302 20.39 17.04 -3.24
CA MET A 302 19.90 17.28 -1.89
C MET A 302 18.38 17.07 -1.78
N VAL A 303 17.61 17.51 -2.79
CA VAL A 303 16.16 17.24 -2.88
C VAL A 303 15.90 15.73 -2.89
N HIS A 304 16.64 14.94 -3.66
CA HIS A 304 16.52 13.48 -3.66
C HIS A 304 16.77 12.88 -2.28
N VAL A 305 17.88 13.26 -1.64
CA VAL A 305 18.24 12.74 -0.32
C VAL A 305 17.18 13.12 0.71
N VAL A 306 16.74 14.37 0.74
CA VAL A 306 15.75 14.85 1.71
C VAL A 306 14.39 14.18 1.50
N PHE A 307 13.86 14.11 0.27
CA PHE A 307 12.57 13.46 0.05
C PHE A 307 12.61 11.94 0.21
N LEU A 308 13.73 11.27 -0.08
CA LEU A 308 13.89 9.85 0.24
C LEU A 308 13.90 9.63 1.76
N LEU A 309 14.65 10.45 2.52
CA LEU A 309 14.70 10.39 3.98
C LEU A 309 13.33 10.67 4.61
N LEU A 310 12.62 11.69 4.14
CA LEU A 310 11.29 12.03 4.63
C LEU A 310 10.28 10.97 4.21
N GLY A 311 10.28 10.51 2.96
CA GLY A 311 9.35 9.48 2.48
C GLY A 311 9.54 8.11 3.15
N MET A 312 10.74 7.82 3.67
CA MET A 312 10.98 6.63 4.48
C MET A 312 10.22 6.62 5.80
N ILE A 313 9.92 7.80 6.34
CA ILE A 313 9.45 8.00 7.71
C ILE A 313 8.03 8.57 7.76
N MET A 314 7.73 9.47 6.84
CA MET A 314 6.51 10.25 6.76
C MET A 314 5.60 9.72 5.68
N ASP A 315 4.31 10.02 5.82
CA ASP A 315 3.35 9.90 4.72
C ASP A 315 3.73 10.80 3.54
N ALA A 316 3.21 10.50 2.35
CA ALA A 316 3.58 11.19 1.11
C ALA A 316 3.23 12.69 1.12
N LEU A 317 2.03 13.01 1.58
CA LEU A 317 1.45 14.36 1.43
C LEU A 317 2.07 15.42 2.35
N PRO A 318 2.33 15.17 3.65
CA PRO A 318 2.91 16.17 4.54
C PRO A 318 4.23 16.82 4.03
N PRO A 319 5.28 16.06 3.62
CA PRO A 319 6.50 16.67 3.11
C PRO A 319 6.27 17.44 1.81
N ILE A 320 5.40 16.96 0.91
CA ILE A 320 5.05 17.66 -0.33
C ILE A 320 4.43 19.03 -0.03
N ILE A 321 3.41 19.07 0.83
CA ILE A 321 2.67 20.30 1.16
C ILE A 321 3.59 21.37 1.77
N VAL A 322 4.53 20.94 2.62
CA VAL A 322 5.42 21.87 3.34
C VAL A 322 6.60 22.32 2.46
N LEU A 323 7.22 21.40 1.72
CA LEU A 323 8.47 21.67 1.02
C LEU A 323 8.29 22.26 -0.37
N MET A 324 7.26 21.85 -1.12
CA MET A 324 7.11 22.26 -2.52
C MET A 324 7.00 23.78 -2.69
N PRO A 325 6.23 24.53 -1.89
CA PRO A 325 6.17 25.99 -2.01
C PRO A 325 7.52 26.69 -1.80
N ILE A 326 8.46 26.06 -1.11
CA ILE A 326 9.80 26.58 -0.84
C ILE A 326 10.79 26.14 -1.94
N LEU A 327 10.74 24.87 -2.32
CA LEU A 327 11.71 24.27 -3.25
C LEU A 327 11.43 24.62 -4.71
N VAL A 328 10.17 24.81 -5.10
CA VAL A 328 9.83 25.20 -6.48
C VAL A 328 10.43 26.56 -6.86
N PRO A 329 10.22 27.66 -6.11
CA PRO A 329 10.85 28.94 -6.47
C PRO A 329 12.38 28.88 -6.41
N ALA A 330 12.96 28.12 -5.48
CA ALA A 330 14.42 27.90 -5.43
C ALA A 330 14.95 27.14 -6.67
N GLY A 331 14.24 26.11 -7.12
CA GLY A 331 14.58 25.35 -8.32
C GLY A 331 14.46 26.18 -9.59
N VAL A 332 13.41 27.00 -9.71
CA VAL A 332 13.21 27.92 -10.83
C VAL A 332 14.35 28.94 -10.92
N ALA A 333 14.82 29.47 -9.78
CA ALA A 333 15.97 30.37 -9.75
C ALA A 333 17.27 29.72 -10.27
N LEU A 334 17.37 28.39 -10.19
CA LEU A 334 18.49 27.59 -10.72
C LEU A 334 18.25 27.09 -12.16
N GLY A 335 17.15 27.51 -12.81
CA GLY A 335 16.81 27.11 -14.18
C GLY A 335 16.13 25.75 -14.32
N ILE A 336 15.64 25.17 -13.20
CA ILE A 336 14.90 23.92 -13.21
C ILE A 336 13.43 24.20 -13.51
N GLU A 337 12.86 23.46 -14.46
CA GLU A 337 11.45 23.60 -14.80
C GLU A 337 10.56 23.00 -13.66
N PRO A 338 9.48 23.71 -13.23
CA PRO A 338 8.64 23.29 -12.11
C PRO A 338 7.97 21.92 -12.26
N ILE A 339 7.45 21.59 -13.46
CA ILE A 339 6.83 20.30 -13.75
C ILE A 339 7.85 19.18 -13.57
N HIS A 340 9.08 19.35 -14.08
CA HIS A 340 10.18 18.40 -13.87
C HIS A 340 10.42 18.17 -12.38
N LEU A 341 10.60 19.25 -11.60
CA LEU A 341 10.83 19.14 -10.16
C LEU A 341 9.67 18.43 -9.43
N GLY A 342 8.43 18.71 -9.82
CA GLY A 342 7.25 18.04 -9.27
C GLY A 342 7.27 16.53 -9.50
N ILE A 343 7.65 16.08 -10.70
CA ILE A 343 7.80 14.65 -11.00
C ILE A 343 8.92 14.02 -10.19
N LEU A 344 10.05 14.69 -10.03
CA LEU A 344 11.17 14.17 -9.23
C LEU A 344 10.77 13.99 -7.76
N VAL A 345 10.02 14.94 -7.21
CA VAL A 345 9.50 14.84 -5.84
C VAL A 345 8.49 13.69 -5.71
N ALA A 346 7.55 13.54 -6.64
CA ALA A 346 6.59 12.43 -6.64
C ALA A 346 7.29 11.06 -6.73
N ALA A 347 8.34 10.95 -7.55
CA ALA A 347 9.16 9.75 -7.66
C ALA A 347 9.92 9.45 -6.35
N ASN A 348 10.55 10.46 -5.75
CA ASN A 348 11.28 10.32 -4.49
C ASN A 348 10.38 9.81 -3.36
N VAL A 349 9.20 10.41 -3.22
CA VAL A 349 8.24 10.04 -2.18
C VAL A 349 7.77 8.60 -2.37
N GLY A 350 7.42 8.21 -3.60
CA GLY A 350 7.03 6.83 -3.91
C GLY A 350 8.11 5.79 -3.57
N ILE A 351 9.37 6.11 -3.85
CA ILE A 351 10.53 5.26 -3.49
C ILE A 351 10.78 5.29 -1.97
N GLY A 352 10.61 6.44 -1.33
CA GLY A 352 10.73 6.58 0.12
C GLY A 352 9.73 5.70 0.86
N MET A 353 8.47 5.67 0.42
CA MET A 353 7.39 4.92 1.08
C MET A 353 7.55 3.39 1.02
N ILE A 354 8.43 2.88 0.16
CA ILE A 354 8.78 1.46 0.10
C ILE A 354 10.13 1.16 0.77
N SER A 355 10.92 2.20 1.08
CA SER A 355 12.27 2.06 1.63
C SER A 355 12.22 1.82 3.16
N PRO A 356 12.97 0.84 3.70
CA PRO A 356 13.19 0.72 5.15
C PRO A 356 13.93 1.96 5.69
N PRO A 357 13.64 2.47 6.90
CA PRO A 357 13.26 1.72 8.10
C PRO A 357 11.76 1.60 8.43
N VAL A 358 10.91 2.54 7.99
CA VAL A 358 9.46 2.47 8.22
C VAL A 358 8.76 2.03 6.93
N GLY A 359 8.71 2.88 5.90
CA GLY A 359 8.13 2.53 4.60
C GLY A 359 6.65 2.12 4.70
N ILE A 360 5.74 3.09 4.70
CA ILE A 360 4.30 2.85 4.91
C ILE A 360 3.73 1.85 3.88
N CYS A 361 4.08 2.00 2.61
CA CYS A 361 3.64 1.06 1.55
C CYS A 361 4.21 -0.35 1.76
N LEU A 362 5.42 -0.47 2.30
CA LEU A 362 6.01 -1.76 2.66
C LEU A 362 5.23 -2.43 3.79
N TYR A 363 4.86 -1.70 4.85
CA TYR A 363 4.03 -2.22 5.94
C TYR A 363 2.64 -2.64 5.49
N VAL A 364 1.99 -1.83 4.65
CA VAL A 364 0.69 -2.15 4.06
C VAL A 364 0.79 -3.44 3.25
N SER A 365 1.80 -3.56 2.39
CA SER A 365 2.03 -4.75 1.57
C SER A 365 2.27 -6.00 2.43
N CYS A 366 3.04 -5.88 3.52
CA CYS A 366 3.26 -6.96 4.48
C CYS A 366 1.97 -7.32 5.25
N GLY A 367 1.17 -6.34 5.63
CA GLY A 367 -0.13 -6.55 6.30
C GLY A 367 -1.14 -7.28 5.42
N ILE A 368 -1.18 -6.96 4.12
CA ILE A 368 -2.05 -7.62 3.13
C ILE A 368 -1.58 -9.05 2.84
N SER A 369 -0.27 -9.23 2.59
CA SER A 369 0.30 -10.54 2.24
C SER A 369 0.44 -11.47 3.44
N GLY A 370 0.57 -10.93 4.66
CA GLY A 370 0.84 -11.70 5.88
C GLY A 370 2.28 -12.19 5.98
N THR A 371 3.22 -11.61 5.22
CA THR A 371 4.65 -11.93 5.32
C THR A 371 5.37 -10.99 6.29
N PRO A 372 6.29 -11.49 7.13
CA PRO A 372 7.06 -10.64 8.03
C PRO A 372 7.98 -9.70 7.22
N ILE A 373 8.12 -8.45 7.69
CA ILE A 373 8.84 -7.40 6.96
C ILE A 373 10.29 -7.77 6.70
N GLU A 374 10.95 -8.45 7.65
CA GLU A 374 12.34 -8.90 7.57
C GLU A 374 12.57 -9.85 6.39
N ALA A 375 11.57 -10.66 6.05
CA ALA A 375 11.64 -11.56 4.90
C ALA A 375 11.46 -10.81 3.57
N VAL A 376 10.77 -9.66 3.55
CA VAL A 376 10.46 -8.86 2.36
C VAL A 376 11.56 -7.84 2.06
N VAL A 377 12.21 -7.28 3.08
CA VAL A 377 13.28 -6.28 2.93
C VAL A 377 14.42 -6.81 2.05
N ARG A 378 14.88 -8.04 2.28
CA ARG A 378 16.02 -8.59 1.53
C ARG A 378 15.71 -8.78 0.03
N PRO A 379 14.56 -9.35 -0.37
CA PRO A 379 14.11 -9.33 -1.77
C PRO A 379 13.81 -7.95 -2.34
N LEU A 380 13.50 -6.95 -1.52
CA LEU A 380 13.16 -5.59 -1.95
C LEU A 380 14.38 -4.74 -2.33
N ILE A 381 15.54 -4.94 -1.69
CA ILE A 381 16.79 -4.22 -1.98
C ILE A 381 17.12 -4.09 -3.48
N PRO A 382 17.09 -5.16 -4.31
CA PRO A 382 17.37 -5.01 -5.73
C PRO A 382 16.32 -4.15 -6.46
N PHE A 383 15.05 -4.17 -6.03
CA PHE A 383 14.00 -3.30 -6.57
C PHE A 383 14.23 -1.83 -6.16
N LEU A 384 14.66 -1.59 -4.93
CA LEU A 384 15.06 -0.26 -4.47
C LEU A 384 16.25 0.27 -5.27
N ALA A 385 17.27 -0.56 -5.49
CA ALA A 385 18.46 -0.17 -6.23
C ALA A 385 18.11 0.23 -7.68
N ILE A 386 17.24 -0.54 -8.36
CA ILE A 386 16.84 -0.19 -9.72
C ILE A 386 15.97 1.08 -9.73
N LEU A 387 15.09 1.27 -8.75
CA LEU A 387 14.25 2.47 -8.64
C LEU A 387 15.06 3.73 -8.33
N ILE A 388 16.10 3.62 -7.49
CA ILE A 388 17.04 4.72 -7.26
C ILE A 388 17.84 5.01 -8.54
N ALA A 389 18.25 3.97 -9.27
CA ALA A 389 18.96 4.16 -10.54
C ALA A 389 18.08 4.85 -11.60
N THR A 390 16.82 4.44 -11.73
CA THR A 390 15.88 5.09 -12.65
C THR A 390 15.49 6.49 -12.19
N LEU A 391 15.36 6.73 -10.88
CA LEU A 391 15.19 8.07 -10.32
C LEU A 391 16.32 8.99 -10.79
N LEU A 392 17.59 8.61 -10.56
CA LEU A 392 18.74 9.41 -11.00
C LEU A 392 18.76 9.61 -12.52
N LEU A 393 18.41 8.57 -13.29
CA LEU A 393 18.29 8.68 -14.75
C LEU A 393 17.25 9.72 -15.16
N ILE A 394 16.05 9.67 -14.57
CA ILE A 394 14.96 10.61 -14.85
C ILE A 394 15.34 12.02 -14.41
N SER A 395 16.09 12.17 -13.31
CA SER A 395 16.57 13.47 -12.81
C SER A 395 17.52 14.18 -13.75
N TYR A 396 18.53 13.46 -14.26
CA TYR A 396 19.58 14.05 -15.10
C TYR A 396 19.25 14.05 -16.59
N VAL A 397 18.24 13.29 -17.01
CA VAL A 397 17.75 13.26 -18.39
C VAL A 397 16.33 13.87 -18.44
N PRO A 398 16.19 15.21 -18.39
CA PRO A 398 14.90 15.89 -18.35
C PRO A 398 14.07 15.65 -19.61
N VAL A 399 14.67 15.15 -20.69
CA VAL A 399 13.93 14.74 -21.89
C VAL A 399 12.86 13.69 -21.55
N ILE A 400 13.11 12.80 -20.58
CA ILE A 400 12.16 11.74 -20.22
C ILE A 400 10.88 12.33 -19.60
N THR A 401 11.00 13.34 -18.75
CA THR A 401 9.87 14.00 -18.07
C THR A 401 9.23 15.05 -18.94
N MET A 402 10.01 15.82 -19.68
CA MET A 402 9.57 17.01 -20.40
C MET A 402 9.07 16.74 -21.82
N PHE A 403 9.43 15.60 -22.43
CA PHE A 403 9.03 15.30 -23.81
C PHE A 403 7.52 15.36 -24.03
N LEU A 404 6.72 14.72 -23.16
CA LEU A 404 5.27 14.69 -23.32
C LEU A 404 4.59 16.03 -22.98
N PRO A 405 4.95 16.73 -21.88
CA PRO A 405 4.46 18.07 -21.60
C PRO A 405 4.73 19.10 -22.70
N THR A 406 5.95 19.10 -23.27
CA THR A 406 6.32 20.03 -24.35
C THR A 406 5.54 19.71 -25.63
N LEU A 407 5.35 18.43 -25.96
CA LEU A 407 4.55 18.02 -27.13
C LEU A 407 3.09 18.47 -27.02
N LEU A 408 2.53 18.46 -25.80
CA LEU A 408 1.15 18.86 -25.53
C LEU A 408 0.99 20.36 -25.27
N GLY A 409 2.08 21.14 -25.31
CA GLY A 409 2.05 22.60 -25.13
C GLY A 409 1.86 23.07 -23.69
N TYR A 410 2.12 22.22 -22.69
CA TYR A 410 2.08 22.61 -21.27
C TYR A 410 3.33 23.36 -20.81
N VAL A 411 4.40 23.30 -21.60
CA VAL A 411 5.66 23.98 -21.37
C VAL A 411 5.83 24.94 -22.54
N GLY A 412 5.72 26.24 -22.28
CA GLY A 412 5.98 27.27 -23.28
C GLY A 412 7.47 27.34 -23.61
N ASN A 413 7.80 27.39 -24.90
CA ASN A 413 9.15 27.72 -25.38
C ASN A 413 9.55 29.14 -24.98
#